data_AF-A0A6V7JH98-F1
#
_entry.id   AF-A0A6V7JH98-F1
#
_cell.length_a   1.000
_cell.length_b   1.000
_cell.length_c   1.000
_cell.angle_alpha   90.00
_cell.angle_beta   90.00
_cell.angle_gamma   90.00
#
_symmetry.space_group_name_H-M   'P 1'
#
loop_
_entity.id
_entity.type
_entity.pdbx_description
1 polymer ?
#
loop_
_entity_poly.entity_id
_entity_poly.type
_entity_poly.pdbx_seq_one_letter_code
_entity_poly.pdbx_strand_id
1 'polypeptide(L)' 'QKILDEYDEIVGNKDLTLELLNKLTWLDACIKEVWRIYPTVPLIARQIYHPIKI' A
#
# COMPACT_ATOMS: atom_id res chain seq x y z
N GLN A 1 -7.81 -14.56 7.18
CA GLN A 1 -6.82 -15.58 7.59
C GLN A 1 -5.49 -15.44 6.85
N LYS A 2 -5.43 -15.21 5.54
CA LYS A 2 -4.15 -15.13 4.79
C LYS A 2 -3.13 -14.10 5.29
N ILE A 3 -3.57 -12.94 5.78
CA ILE A 3 -2.66 -11.92 6.34
C ILE A 3 -2.05 -12.37 7.68
N LEU A 4 -2.82 -13.10 8.49
CA LEU A 4 -2.33 -13.65 9.76
C LEU A 4 -1.31 -14.76 9.52
N ASP A 5 -1.58 -15.61 8.53
CA ASP A 5 -0.67 -16.66 8.07
C ASP A 5 0.65 -16.06 7.56
N GLU A 6 0.60 -15.04 6.70
CA GLU A 6 1.79 -14.29 6.24
C GLU A 6 2.54 -13.64 7.42
N TYR A 7 1.81 -13.08 8.39
CA TYR A 7 2.41 -12.46 9.56
C TYR A 7 3.12 -13.47 10.47
N ASP A 8 2.51 -14.62 10.74
CA ASP A 8 3.13 -15.69 11.53
C ASP A 8 4.36 -16.28 10.81
N GLU A 9 4.32 -16.42 9.48
CA GLU A 9 5.42 -16.97 8.68
C GLU A 9 6.63 -16.01 8.61
N ILE A 10 6.37 -14.70 8.48
CA ILE A 10 7.42 -13.69 8.28
C ILE A 10 7.89 -13.08 9.61
N VAL A 11 6.98 -12.73 10.51
CA VAL A 11 7.27 -11.97 11.74
C VAL A 11 7.50 -12.88 12.92
N GLY A 12 6.63 -13.86 13.14
CA GLY A 12 6.70 -14.80 14.27
C GLY A 12 6.85 -14.07 15.61
N ASN A 13 8.08 -14.02 16.14
CA ASN A 13 8.42 -13.43 17.45
C ASN A 13 9.67 -12.52 17.40
N LYS A 14 9.89 -11.83 16.28
CA LYS A 14 11.01 -10.87 16.11
C LYS A 14 10.53 -9.43 16.16
N ASP A 15 11.42 -8.54 16.58
CA ASP A 15 11.20 -7.10 16.56
C ASP A 15 10.88 -6.61 15.14
N LEU A 16 9.80 -5.85 15.02
CA LEU A 16 9.33 -5.28 13.76
C LEU A 16 10.38 -4.33 13.18
N THR A 17 11.10 -4.81 12.16
CA THR A 17 12.06 -4.02 11.39
C THR A 17 11.42 -3.57 10.07
N LEU A 18 11.82 -2.41 9.55
CA LEU A 18 11.27 -1.85 8.30
C LEU A 18 11.42 -2.80 7.09
N GLU A 19 12.49 -3.60 7.04
CA GLU A 19 12.69 -4.61 6.00
C GLU A 19 11.64 -5.72 6.05
N LEU A 20 11.18 -6.07 7.24
CA LEU A 20 10.14 -7.07 7.46
C LEU A 20 8.78 -6.54 7.02
N LEU A 21 8.54 -5.25 7.28
CA LEU A 21 7.32 -4.56 6.86
C LEU A 21 7.16 -4.56 5.33
N ASN A 22 8.27 -4.35 4.61
CA ASN A 22 8.28 -4.42 3.15
C ASN A 22 8.07 -5.84 2.58
N LYS A 23 8.26 -6.89 3.39
CA LYS A 23 8.03 -8.29 2.97
C LYS A 23 6.58 -8.74 3.11
N LEU A 24 5.73 -8.00 3.83
CA LEU A 24 4.31 -8.29 3.99
C LEU A 24 3.53 -7.87 2.74
N THR A 25 3.52 -8.74 1.74
CA THR A 25 2.90 -8.50 0.44
C THR A 25 1.38 -8.41 0.49
N TRP A 26 0.72 -9.24 1.31
CA TRP A 26 -0.73 -9.24 1.41
C TRP A 26 -1.22 -8.01 2.17
N LEU A 27 -0.48 -7.57 3.20
CA LEU A 27 -0.80 -6.35 3.92
C LEU A 27 -0.72 -5.11 3.00
N ASP A 28 0.36 -4.99 2.23
CA ASP A 28 0.55 -3.88 1.29
C ASP A 28 -0.53 -3.87 0.20
N ALA A 29 -0.86 -5.04 -0.36
CA ALA A 29 -1.95 -5.19 -1.33
C ALA A 29 -3.31 -4.78 -0.75
N CYS A 30 -3.60 -5.15 0.50
CA CYS A 30 -4.84 -4.75 1.17
C CYS A 30 -4.92 -3.24 1.38
N ILE A 31 -3.83 -2.59 1.80
CA ILE A 31 -3.79 -1.13 1.98
C ILE A 31 -4.06 -0.43 0.63
N LYS A 32 -3.45 -0.90 -0.46
CA LYS A 32 -3.67 -0.37 -1.81
C LYS A 32 -5.11 -0.53 -2.27
N GLU A 33 -5.73 -1.69 -2.05
CA GLU A 33 -7.13 -1.91 -2.41
C GLU A 33 -8.08 -1.02 -1.60
N VAL A 34 -7.79 -0.80 -0.31
CA VAL A 34 -8.58 0.14 0.50
C VAL A 34 -8.53 1.54 -0.08
N TRP A 35 -7.37 2.02 -0.52
CA TRP A 35 -7.26 3.33 -1.17
C TRP A 35 -7.89 3.40 -2.57
N ARG A 36 -7.99 2.26 -3.28
CA ARG A 36 -8.73 2.19 -4.55
C ARG A 36 -10.25 2.38 -4.33
N ILE A 37 -10.80 1.76 -3.28
CA ILE A 37 -12.24 1.82 -2.99
C ILE A 37 -12.60 3.09 -2.23
N TYR A 38 -11.77 3.49 -1.28
CA TYR A 38 -11.94 4.67 -0.44
C TYR A 38 -10.72 5.60 -0.57
N PRO A 39 -10.60 6.30 -1.71
CA PRO A 39 -9.50 7.24 -1.91
C PRO A 39 -9.64 8.41 -0.93
N THR A 40 -8.61 8.63 -0.12
CA THR A 40 -8.54 9.77 0.82
C THR A 40 -8.41 11.11 0.08
N VAL A 41 -7.84 11.09 -1.13
CA VAL A 41 -7.73 12.24 -2.02
C VAL A 41 -8.33 11.87 -3.38
N PRO A 42 -9.63 12.12 -3.60
CA PRO A 42 -10.33 11.68 -4.82
C PRO A 42 -9.98 12.52 -6.07
N LEU A 43 -9.39 13.71 -5.90
CA LEU A 43 -9.08 14.62 -7.00
C LEU A 43 -7.65 15.12 -6.89
N ILE A 44 -6.86 14.88 -7.93
CA ILE A 44 -5.54 15.48 -8.11
C ILE A 44 -5.67 16.56 -9.18
N ALA A 45 -5.85 17.81 -8.76
CA ALA A 45 -5.87 18.93 -9.68
C ALA A 45 -4.44 19.24 -10.16
N ARG A 46 -4.20 19.11 -11.47
CA ARG A 46 -2.94 19.52 -12.11
C ARG A 46 -3.18 20.82 -12.88
N GLN A 47 -2.31 21.81 -12.69
CA GLN A 47 -2.30 23.02 -13.50
C GLN A 47 -1.36 22.84 -14.68
N ILE A 48 -1.86 23.19 -15.87
CA ILE A 48 -1.12 23.08 -17.13
C ILE A 48 -0.52 24.45 -17.43
N TYR A 49 0.82 24.55 -17.43
CA TYR A 49 1.51 25.82 -17.71
C TYR A 49 1.91 25.98 -19.18
N HIS A 50 1.87 24.89 -19.97
CA HIS A 50 2.24 24.89 -21.39
C HIS A 50 1.30 23.97 -22.19
N PRO A 51 1.00 24.28 -23.46
CA PRO A 51 0.07 23.50 -24.26
C PRO A 51 0.59 22.07 -24.49
N ILE A 52 -0.27 21.10 -24.20
CA ILE A 52 -0.04 19.66 -24.40
C ILE A 52 -0.93 19.20 -25.56
N LYS A 53 -0.35 18.47 -26.52
CA LYS A 53 -1.12 17.67 -27.49
C LYS A 53 -1.34 16.29 -26.87
N ILE A 54 -2.61 15.88 -26.81
CA ILE A 54 -3.08 14.63 -26.18
C ILE A 54 -3.07 13.52 -27.23
#